data_AF-A0AAN8FAU4-F1
#
_entry.id   AF-A0AAN8FAU4-F1
#
_cell.length_a   1.000
_cell.length_b   1.000
_cell.length_c   1.000
_cell.angle_alpha   90.00
_cell.angle_beta   90.00
_cell.angle_gamma   90.00
#
_symmetry.space_group_name_H-M   'P 1'
#
loop_
_entity.id
_entity.type
_entity.pdbx_description
1 polymer ?
#
loop_
_entity_poly.entity_id
_entity_poly.type
_entity_poly.pdbx_seq_one_letter_code
_entity_poly.pdbx_strand_id
1 'polypeptide(L)'
;MPSPMACSSSEEPDQSAAVTECSSSAANLETDGSGGTMHVMPVSNAEIERPPRHSDRSSEDLAVVNIVHYEFRDKVGQPFKCHTLNLWVDGFCGSGDPTRFSLGSLGNSSRQVGVIPVRGQI
;
A
#
# COMPACT_ATOMS: atom_id res chain seq x y z
N MET A 1 -26.79 41.93 1.90
CA MET A 1 -27.50 40.82 1.24
C MET A 1 -26.93 40.71 -0.17
N PRO A 2 -26.46 39.53 -0.63
CA PRO A 2 -26.96 38.20 -0.27
C PRO A 2 -25.90 37.22 0.30
N SER A 3 -26.39 36.27 1.10
CA SER A 3 -25.81 34.92 1.31
C SER A 3 -26.62 33.91 0.46
N PRO A 4 -26.41 32.60 0.60
CA PRO A 4 -25.31 31.75 0.09
C PRO A 4 -25.80 30.88 -1.10
N MET A 5 -24.89 30.21 -1.81
CA MET A 5 -25.27 29.03 -2.62
C MET A 5 -24.84 27.76 -1.89
N ALA A 6 -25.84 27.05 -1.37
CA ALA A 6 -25.78 25.65 -1.04
C ALA A 6 -25.92 24.83 -2.33
N CYS A 7 -25.13 23.77 -2.48
CA CYS A 7 -25.50 22.64 -3.34
C CYS A 7 -25.62 21.41 -2.43
N SER A 8 -26.87 20.97 -2.29
CA SER A 8 -27.29 19.74 -1.62
C SER A 8 -27.06 18.52 -2.52
N SER A 9 -26.50 17.47 -1.89
CA SER A 9 -26.88 16.05 -1.87
C SER A 9 -27.29 15.25 -3.13
N SER A 10 -26.81 13.99 -3.08
CA SER A 10 -27.39 12.75 -3.66
C SER A 10 -26.94 12.46 -5.10
N GLU A 11 -26.64 11.25 -5.57
CA GLU A 11 -27.20 9.91 -5.31
C GLU A 11 -26.15 8.81 -5.65
N GLU A 12 -26.02 7.77 -4.83
CA GLU A 12 -25.60 6.42 -5.28
C GLU A 12 -26.81 5.78 -6.01
N PRO A 13 -26.61 4.89 -7.00
CA PRO A 13 -26.79 3.47 -6.66
C PRO A 13 -25.98 2.44 -7.48
N ASP A 14 -25.58 1.37 -6.79
CA ASP A 14 -25.80 -0.05 -7.11
C ASP A 14 -25.42 -0.59 -8.51
N GLN A 15 -24.49 -1.55 -8.55
CA GLN A 15 -24.79 -2.82 -9.21
C GLN A 15 -23.84 -3.97 -8.86
N SER A 16 -24.47 -4.98 -8.28
CA SER A 16 -24.03 -6.36 -8.11
C SER A 16 -23.82 -7.08 -9.44
N ALA A 17 -22.80 -7.93 -9.54
CA ALA A 17 -22.79 -9.12 -10.41
C ALA A 17 -21.64 -10.05 -9.97
N ALA A 18 -21.95 -11.12 -9.25
CA ALA A 18 -22.26 -12.45 -9.79
C ALA A 18 -21.01 -13.35 -9.81
N VAL A 19 -20.93 -14.16 -8.75
CA VAL A 19 -20.26 -15.46 -8.72
C VAL A 19 -20.53 -16.20 -10.02
N THR A 20 -19.48 -16.49 -10.79
CA THR A 20 -19.56 -17.45 -11.89
C THR A 20 -18.73 -18.65 -11.50
N GLU A 21 -19.41 -19.69 -11.05
CA GLU A 21 -18.89 -21.06 -10.99
C GLU A 21 -18.42 -21.46 -12.38
N CYS A 22 -17.11 -21.62 -12.57
CA CYS A 22 -16.60 -22.41 -13.67
C CYS A 22 -16.60 -23.89 -13.25
N SER A 23 -17.73 -24.54 -13.51
CA SER A 23 -17.77 -26.00 -13.70
C SER A 23 -16.82 -26.35 -14.84
N SER A 24 -15.69 -26.98 -14.51
CA SER A 24 -14.86 -27.68 -15.49
C SER A 24 -15.09 -29.18 -15.31
N SER A 25 -16.06 -29.71 -16.06
CA SER A 25 -16.23 -31.13 -16.33
C SER A 25 -15.00 -31.64 -17.09
N ALA A 26 -14.12 -32.37 -16.40
CA ALA A 26 -13.04 -33.10 -17.05
C ALA A 26 -13.58 -34.44 -17.57
N ALA A 27 -13.41 -34.63 -18.87
CA ALA A 27 -13.90 -35.75 -19.66
C ALA A 27 -13.38 -37.12 -19.17
N ASN A 28 -14.25 -38.13 -19.28
CA ASN A 28 -13.85 -39.54 -19.25
C ASN A 28 -12.85 -39.79 -20.39
N LEU A 29 -11.61 -40.10 -20.05
CA LEU A 29 -10.65 -40.70 -20.98
C LEU A 29 -10.58 -42.20 -20.68
N GLU A 30 -10.86 -42.99 -21.70
CA GLU A 30 -10.84 -44.45 -21.65
C GLU A 30 -9.45 -44.99 -21.31
N THR A 31 -9.48 -46.09 -20.56
CA THR A 31 -8.35 -46.84 -20.04
C THR A 31 -7.55 -47.48 -21.18
N ASP A 32 -6.26 -47.18 -21.29
CA ASP A 32 -5.32 -48.06 -21.98
C ASP A 32 -4.12 -48.37 -21.08
N GLY A 33 -3.78 -49.65 -21.04
CA GLY A 33 -2.88 -50.26 -20.08
C GLY A 33 -1.43 -49.83 -20.27
N SER A 34 -0.94 -49.01 -19.35
CA SER A 34 0.50 -48.91 -19.06
C SER A 34 0.62 -48.63 -17.57
N GLY A 35 1.39 -49.48 -16.87
CA GLY A 35 1.50 -49.52 -15.41
C GLY A 35 2.04 -48.21 -14.83
N GLY A 36 1.15 -47.23 -14.64
CA GLY A 36 1.41 -46.02 -13.89
C GLY A 36 1.35 -46.34 -12.41
N THR A 37 2.48 -46.22 -11.71
CA THR A 37 2.48 -46.16 -10.25
C THR A 37 1.68 -44.94 -9.82
N MET A 38 0.43 -45.15 -9.42
CA MET A 38 -0.43 -44.11 -8.88
C MET A 38 0.15 -43.68 -7.52
N HIS A 39 0.78 -42.52 -7.46
CA HIS A 39 1.22 -41.93 -6.20
C HIS A 39 0.00 -41.39 -5.45
N VAL A 40 -0.53 -42.19 -4.54
CA VAL A 40 -1.61 -41.77 -3.63
C VAL A 40 -1.02 -40.83 -2.59
N MET A 41 -1.37 -39.54 -2.66
CA MET A 41 -1.06 -38.59 -1.59
C MET A 41 -2.02 -38.85 -0.42
N PRO A 42 -1.51 -39.08 0.81
CA PRO A 42 -2.35 -39.21 1.98
C PRO A 42 -3.19 -37.95 2.18
N VAL A 43 -4.52 -38.10 2.19
CA VAL A 43 -5.44 -37.02 2.61
C VAL A 43 -5.42 -36.92 4.13
N SER A 44 -4.44 -36.21 4.67
CA SER A 44 -4.50 -35.81 6.09
C SER A 44 -5.58 -34.76 6.26
N ASN A 45 -6.64 -35.09 7.03
CA ASN A 45 -7.70 -34.17 7.44
C ASN A 45 -7.23 -33.16 8.52
N ALA A 46 -5.92 -32.90 8.57
CA ALA A 46 -5.34 -31.93 9.48
C ALA A 46 -5.63 -30.55 8.91
N GLU A 47 -6.40 -29.75 9.64
CA GLU A 47 -6.50 -28.32 9.37
C GLU A 47 -5.08 -27.75 9.42
N ILE A 48 -4.61 -27.22 8.29
CA ILE A 48 -3.32 -26.55 8.22
C ILE A 48 -3.48 -25.28 9.04
N GLU A 49 -2.96 -25.30 10.27
CA GLU A 49 -2.89 -24.11 11.11
C GLU A 49 -2.06 -23.07 10.38
N ARG A 50 -2.73 -22.02 9.88
CA ARG A 50 -2.04 -20.88 9.29
C ARG A 50 -1.18 -20.24 10.37
N PRO A 51 0.10 -19.91 10.09
CA PRO A 51 0.93 -19.18 11.03
C PRO A 51 0.17 -17.96 11.56
N PRO A 52 0.24 -17.66 12.87
CA PRO A 52 -0.41 -16.50 13.45
C PRO A 52 -0.04 -15.26 12.64
N ARG A 53 -1.04 -14.60 12.06
CA ARG A 53 -0.84 -13.25 11.52
C ARG A 53 -0.69 -12.35 12.72
N HIS A 54 0.54 -11.97 13.06
CA HIS A 54 0.89 -11.08 14.17
C HIS A 54 -0.18 -10.00 14.37
N SER A 55 -1.06 -10.20 15.35
CA SER A 55 -2.24 -9.36 15.58
C SER A 55 -1.99 -8.19 16.53
N ASP A 56 -0.75 -8.00 16.98
CA ASP A 56 -0.37 -6.91 17.90
C ASP A 56 0.54 -5.88 17.21
N ARG A 57 0.24 -5.54 15.95
CA ARG A 57 0.89 -4.39 15.30
C ARG A 57 0.14 -3.14 15.73
N SER A 58 0.76 -2.34 16.61
CA SER A 58 0.28 -0.98 16.87
C SER A 58 0.14 -0.22 15.55
N SER A 59 -0.69 0.84 15.49
CA SER A 59 -0.87 1.58 14.23
C SER A 59 0.45 2.14 13.66
N GLU A 60 1.49 2.29 14.48
CA GLU A 60 2.84 2.66 14.05
C GLU A 60 3.58 1.56 13.28
N ASP A 61 3.20 0.31 13.47
CA ASP A 61 3.80 -0.88 12.87
C ASP A 61 3.09 -1.32 11.57
N LEU A 62 2.10 -0.53 11.12
CA LEU A 62 1.49 -0.66 9.80
C LEU A 62 2.27 0.09 8.71
N ALA A 63 3.13 1.04 9.08
CA ALA A 63 3.96 1.74 8.12
C ALA A 63 4.98 0.79 7.50
N VAL A 64 4.90 0.60 6.19
CA VAL A 64 5.83 -0.25 5.43
C VAL A 64 7.12 0.50 5.06
N VAL A 65 7.10 1.84 5.08
CA VAL A 65 8.27 2.68 4.79
C VAL A 65 8.37 3.80 5.82
N ASN A 66 9.61 4.05 6.28
CA ASN A 66 9.96 5.15 7.17
C ASN A 66 11.14 5.93 6.57
N ILE A 67 10.90 7.17 6.13
CA ILE A 67 11.88 8.02 5.45
C ILE A 67 12.35 9.12 6.38
N VAL A 68 13.67 9.30 6.50
CA VAL A 68 14.27 10.38 7.26
C VAL A 68 15.04 11.31 6.32
N HIS A 69 14.73 12.61 6.36
CA HIS A 69 15.43 13.61 5.59
C HIS A 69 16.55 14.26 6.42
N TYR A 70 17.70 14.45 5.78
CA TYR A 70 18.85 15.12 6.38
C TYR A 70 19.32 16.26 5.47
N GLU A 71 19.72 17.36 6.08
CA GLU A 71 20.49 18.42 5.45
C GLU A 71 21.89 18.43 6.09
N PHE A 72 22.90 18.02 5.32
CA PHE A 72 24.24 17.73 5.84
C PHE A 72 24.20 16.71 7.00
N ARG A 73 24.34 17.18 8.24
CA ARG A 73 24.35 16.35 9.46
C ARG A 73 23.05 16.46 10.25
N ASP A 74 22.19 17.41 9.90
CA ASP A 74 21.01 17.72 10.68
C ASP A 74 19.84 16.92 10.16
N LYS A 75 19.16 16.21 11.06
CA LYS A 75 17.85 15.59 10.76
C LYS A 75 16.81 16.70 10.68
N VAL A 76 16.13 16.80 9.55
CA VAL A 76 15.19 17.89 9.27
C VAL A 76 13.76 17.37 9.23
N GLY A 77 12.92 17.87 10.14
CA GLY A 77 11.52 17.48 10.26
C GLY A 77 11.30 16.14 10.95
N GLN A 78 10.04 15.70 10.96
CA GLN A 78 9.65 14.38 11.45
C GLN A 78 9.87 13.33 10.37
N PRO A 79 10.18 12.07 10.75
CA PRO A 79 10.21 10.97 9.78
C PRO A 79 8.87 10.84 9.06
N PHE A 80 8.92 10.66 7.75
CA PHE A 80 7.74 10.40 6.95
C PHE A 80 7.43 8.90 6.97
N LYS A 81 6.28 8.55 7.52
CA LYS A 81 5.79 7.17 7.58
C LYS A 81 4.73 6.96 6.50
N CYS A 82 4.88 5.91 5.71
CA CYS A 82 3.96 5.59 4.62
C CYS A 82 3.52 4.12 4.65
N HIS A 83 2.28 3.88 4.25
CA HIS A 83 1.65 2.55 4.23
C HIS A 83 1.67 1.92 2.83
N THR A 84 2.31 2.57 1.85
CA THR A 84 2.48 2.09 0.47
C THR A 84 3.95 2.16 0.04
N LEU A 85 4.30 1.33 -0.95
CA LEU A 85 5.60 1.35 -1.62
C LEU A 85 5.64 2.29 -2.83
N ASN A 86 4.47 2.72 -3.32
CA ASN A 86 4.38 3.71 -4.39
C ASN A 86 4.18 5.10 -3.76
N LEU A 87 5.28 5.84 -3.64
CA LEU A 87 5.33 7.15 -3.00
C LEU A 87 6.23 8.10 -3.77
N TRP A 88 6.04 9.40 -3.52
CA TRP A 88 6.84 10.47 -4.11
C TRP A 88 7.65 11.20 -3.04
N VAL A 89 8.88 11.57 -3.37
CA VAL A 89 9.72 12.46 -2.56
C VAL A 89 10.21 13.56 -3.47
N ASP A 90 9.89 14.82 -3.17
CA ASP A 90 10.17 15.95 -4.05
C ASP A 90 10.53 17.24 -3.30
N GLY A 91 11.00 18.26 -4.03
CA GLY A 91 11.35 19.57 -3.50
C GLY A 91 10.18 20.55 -3.34
N PHE A 92 8.96 20.16 -3.70
CA PHE A 92 7.80 21.04 -3.63
C PHE A 92 7.33 21.26 -2.18
N CYS A 93 6.48 22.26 -1.98
CA CYS A 93 5.86 22.57 -0.69
C CYS A 93 4.47 21.92 -0.62
N GLY A 94 4.19 21.19 0.47
CA GLY A 94 2.85 20.80 0.92
C GLY A 94 1.95 20.11 -0.13
N SER A 95 1.88 18.77 -0.08
CA SER A 95 0.91 18.00 -0.88
C SER A 95 -0.41 17.72 -0.14
N GLY A 96 -0.37 17.57 1.19
CA GLY A 96 -1.47 17.00 1.98
C GLY A 96 -1.71 15.51 1.71
N ASP A 97 -0.95 14.90 0.79
CA ASP A 97 -1.09 13.53 0.34
C ASP A 97 -0.21 12.60 1.19
N PRO A 98 -0.78 11.57 1.86
CA PRO A 98 -0.05 10.64 2.71
C PRO A 98 0.95 9.75 1.95
N THR A 99 0.96 9.80 0.61
CA THR A 99 1.90 9.09 -0.27
C THR A 99 2.99 10.00 -0.84
N ARG A 100 3.02 11.29 -0.45
CA ARG A 100 3.94 12.27 -1.02
C ARG A 100 4.67 13.05 0.06
N PHE A 101 5.97 12.79 0.19
CA PHE A 101 6.86 13.47 1.11
C PHE A 101 7.48 14.73 0.46
N SER A 102 6.83 15.86 0.67
CA SER A 102 7.26 17.16 0.13
C SER A 102 8.31 17.83 1.03
N LEU A 103 9.56 17.82 0.58
CA LEU A 103 10.70 18.34 1.35
C LEU A 103 10.66 19.86 1.44
N GLY A 104 10.09 20.55 0.46
CA GLY A 104 10.06 22.02 0.32
C GLY A 104 9.53 22.75 1.55
N SER A 105 8.52 22.17 2.21
CA SER A 105 7.89 22.72 3.41
C SER A 105 8.66 22.49 4.71
N LEU A 106 9.72 21.67 4.70
CA LEU A 106 10.48 21.38 5.91
C LEU A 106 11.36 22.56 6.32
N GLY A 107 11.08 23.10 7.51
CA GLY A 107 11.91 24.12 8.15
C GLY A 107 13.16 23.51 8.78
N ASN A 108 14.30 24.18 8.60
CA ASN A 108 15.55 23.89 9.31
C ASN A 108 16.20 25.21 9.72
N SER A 109 16.27 25.50 11.02
CA SER A 109 16.83 26.75 11.55
C SER A 109 18.35 26.83 11.43
N SER A 110 19.04 25.69 11.38
CA SER A 110 20.50 25.60 11.18
C SER A 110 20.89 25.42 9.71
N ARG A 111 19.95 25.61 8.77
CA ARG A 111 20.19 25.40 7.34
C ARG A 111 21.37 26.24 6.85
N GLN A 112 22.39 25.54 6.35
CA GLN A 112 23.55 26.20 5.76
C GLN A 112 23.18 26.82 4.42
N VAL A 113 23.75 27.99 4.10
CA VAL A 113 23.46 28.75 2.87
C VAL A 113 23.67 27.90 1.60
N GLY A 114 24.67 27.01 1.61
CA GLY A 114 24.94 26.09 0.50
C GLY A 114 23.84 25.07 0.21
N VAL A 115 22.94 24.78 1.16
CA VAL A 115 21.83 23.83 0.97
C VAL A 115 20.72 24.42 0.10
N ILE A 116 20.48 25.73 0.22
CA ILE A 116 19.34 26.42 -0.41
C ILE A 116 19.32 26.22 -1.94
N PRO A 117 20.40 26.45 -2.70
CA PRO A 117 20.38 26.24 -4.15
C PRO A 117 20.21 24.77 -4.54
N VAL A 118 20.71 23.82 -3.73
CA VAL A 118 20.61 22.39 -4.01
C VAL A 118 19.16 21.91 -3.86
N ARG A 119 18.43 22.43 -2.86
CA ARG A 119 16.99 22.13 -2.68
C ARG A 119 16.14 22.61 -3.84
N GLY A 120 16.56 23.66 -4.55
CA GLY A 120 15.86 24.17 -5.74
C GLY A 120 16.00 23.28 -6.98
N GLN A 121 16.82 22.23 -6.93
CA GLN A 121 17.04 21.27 -8.03
C GLN A 121 16.32 19.93 -7.81
N ILE A 122 15.65 19.76 -6.66
CA ILE A 122 14.81 18.60 -6.34
C ILE A 122 13.38 18.91 -6.77
#